data_AF-A0A429JRM0-F1
#
_entry.id   AF-A0A429JRM0-F1
#
_cell.length_a   1.000
_cell.length_b   1.000
_cell.length_c   1.000
_cell.angle_alpha   90.00
_cell.angle_beta   90.00
_cell.angle_gamma   90.00
#
_symmetry.space_group_name_H-M   'P 1'
#
loop_
_entity.id
_entity.type
_entity.pdbx_description
1 polymer ?
#
loop_
_entity_poly.entity_id
_entity_poly.type
_entity_poly.pdbx_seq_one_letter_code
_entity_poly.pdbx_strand_id
1 'polypeptide(L)'
;MLAYLTSGEEIYSVMGPEKDLISGDWIATGGCLYTDGEWVWRGYLVHYLEHHHVALPQDFLDYVRKRDYRAPVVSDERSREIMSEIFPSRPSPWS
;
A
#
# COMPACT_ATOMS: atom_id res chain seq x y z
N MET A 1 -12.64 5.90 -2.99
CA MET A 1 -11.68 5.38 -1.99
C MET A 1 -11.16 4.00 -2.38
N LEU A 2 -12.00 2.97 -2.48
CA LEU A 2 -11.54 1.63 -2.91
C LEU A 2 -10.85 1.67 -4.27
N ALA A 3 -11.50 2.30 -5.27
CA ALA A 3 -10.93 2.52 -6.59
C ALA A 3 -9.56 3.25 -6.57
N TYR A 4 -9.35 4.15 -5.60
CA TYR A 4 -8.08 4.87 -5.43
C TYR A 4 -6.98 3.92 -4.96
N LEU A 5 -7.26 3.14 -3.91
CA LEU A 5 -6.31 2.20 -3.32
C LEU A 5 -5.96 1.06 -4.28
N THR A 6 -6.93 0.59 -5.07
CA THR A 6 -6.70 -0.43 -6.10
C THR A 6 -5.94 0.09 -7.32
N SER A 7 -5.86 1.41 -7.49
CA SER A 7 -5.12 2.05 -8.60
C SER A 7 -3.70 2.46 -8.22
N GLY A 8 -3.23 2.15 -7.01
CA GLY A 8 -1.86 2.43 -6.61
C GLY A 8 -0.84 1.60 -7.39
N GLU A 9 0.36 2.15 -7.54
CA GLU A 9 1.50 1.48 -8.16
C GLU A 9 2.10 0.45 -7.19
N GLU A 10 2.29 -0.79 -7.66
CA GLU A 10 2.87 -1.87 -6.85
C GLU A 10 4.40 -1.71 -6.76
N ILE A 11 4.92 -1.50 -5.54
CA ILE A 11 6.38 -1.35 -5.32
C ILE A 11 7.03 -2.60 -4.73
N TYR A 12 6.23 -3.46 -4.10
CA TYR A 12 6.70 -4.68 -3.47
C TYR A 12 5.61 -5.74 -3.49
N SER A 13 6.01 -6.98 -3.77
CA SER A 13 5.08 -8.10 -3.89
C SER A 13 5.72 -9.35 -3.30
N VAL A 14 4.96 -10.05 -2.48
CA VAL A 14 5.35 -11.33 -1.89
C VAL A 14 4.30 -12.36 -2.26
N MET A 15 4.77 -13.49 -2.78
CA MET A 15 3.93 -14.65 -2.99
C MET A 15 3.55 -15.25 -1.63
N GLY A 16 2.28 -15.12 -1.26
CA GLY A 16 1.71 -15.78 -0.09
C GLY A 16 0.53 -15.00 0.48
N PRO A 17 -0.59 -15.67 0.79
CA PRO A 17 -1.70 -15.00 1.43
C PRO A 17 -1.33 -14.61 2.87
N GLU A 18 -1.75 -13.43 3.32
CA GLU A 18 -1.73 -13.09 4.74
C GLU A 18 -3.09 -13.41 5.37
N LYS A 19 -3.09 -13.65 6.69
CA LYS A 19 -4.32 -13.91 7.43
C LYS A 19 -4.96 -12.59 7.86
N ASP A 20 -6.25 -12.44 7.60
CA ASP A 20 -7.08 -11.38 8.17
C ASP A 20 -7.08 -11.51 9.69
N LEU A 21 -6.72 -10.43 10.38
CA LEU A 21 -6.60 -10.39 11.84
C LEU A 21 -7.97 -10.32 12.53
N ILE A 22 -9.03 -9.95 11.81
CA ILE A 22 -10.38 -9.80 12.34
C ILE A 22 -11.21 -11.05 12.04
N SER A 23 -11.29 -11.46 10.76
CA SER A 23 -12.12 -12.61 10.34
C SER A 23 -11.38 -13.95 10.41
N GLY A 24 -10.05 -13.94 10.27
CA GLY A 24 -9.24 -15.14 10.10
C GLY A 24 -9.16 -15.67 8.67
N ASP A 25 -9.80 -15.01 7.70
CA ASP A 25 -9.76 -15.38 6.27
C ASP A 25 -8.39 -15.14 5.64
N TRP A 26 -8.14 -15.75 4.47
CA TRP A 26 -6.89 -15.57 3.74
C TRP A 26 -7.00 -14.45 2.70
N ILE A 27 -6.06 -13.51 2.74
CA ILE A 27 -5.98 -12.34 1.85
C ILE A 27 -4.79 -12.52 0.92
N ALA A 28 -5.06 -12.75 -0.37
CA ALA A 28 -4.03 -13.03 -1.37
C ALA A 28 -3.01 -11.88 -1.55
N THR A 29 -3.42 -10.63 -1.39
CA THR A 29 -2.60 -9.43 -1.59
C THR A 29 -1.97 -8.88 -0.31
N GLY A 30 -2.03 -9.61 0.80
CA GLY A 30 -1.62 -9.08 2.10
C GLY A 30 -0.16 -8.66 2.17
N GLY A 31 0.72 -9.39 1.47
CA GLY A 31 2.15 -9.11 1.43
C GLY A 31 2.56 -8.01 0.45
N CYS A 32 1.65 -7.46 -0.35
CA CYS A 32 1.97 -6.44 -1.34
C CYS A 32 1.97 -5.02 -0.73
N LEU A 33 2.81 -4.14 -1.28
CA LEU A 33 2.81 -2.70 -0.98
C LEU A 33 2.51 -1.90 -2.24
N TYR A 34 1.67 -0.89 -2.08
CA TYR A 34 1.23 0.02 -3.13
C TYR A 34 1.52 1.46 -2.76
N THR A 35 1.67 2.32 -3.76
CA THR A 35 1.89 3.76 -3.58
C THR A 35 1.17 4.63 -4.61
N ASP A 36 0.89 5.87 -4.23
CA ASP A 36 0.49 6.96 -5.14
C ASP A 36 1.62 7.99 -5.37
N GLY A 37 2.85 7.67 -4.95
CA GLY A 37 4.01 8.56 -5.03
C GLY A 37 4.26 9.39 -3.76
N GLU A 38 3.28 9.45 -2.85
CA GLU A 38 3.38 10.14 -1.54
C GLU A 38 3.11 9.17 -0.39
N TRP A 39 2.01 8.42 -0.46
CA TRP A 39 1.60 7.46 0.57
C TRP A 39 1.96 6.04 0.14
N VAL A 40 2.27 5.21 1.12
CA VAL A 40 2.46 3.76 0.95
C VAL A 40 1.44 3.04 1.81
N TRP A 41 0.78 2.03 1.25
CA TRP A 41 -0.16 1.19 1.96
C TRP A 41 -0.02 -0.28 1.60
N ARG A 42 -0.58 -1.12 2.47
CA ARG A 42 -0.62 -2.58 2.33
C ARG A 42 -1.76 -3.02 1.41
N GLY A 43 -1.55 -4.08 0.64
CA GLY A 43 -2.60 -4.65 -0.23
C GLY A 43 -3.83 -5.12 0.52
N TYR A 44 -3.68 -5.61 1.76
CA TYR A 44 -4.83 -5.97 2.59
C TYR A 44 -5.72 -4.77 2.98
N LEU A 45 -5.25 -3.52 2.84
CA LEU A 45 -6.03 -2.35 3.28
C LEU A 45 -7.38 -2.25 2.55
N VAL A 46 -7.42 -2.64 1.27
CA VAL A 46 -8.65 -2.70 0.47
C VAL A 46 -9.63 -3.69 1.10
N HIS A 47 -9.17 -4.90 1.40
CA HIS A 47 -9.97 -5.94 2.06
C HIS A 47 -10.54 -5.45 3.40
N TYR A 48 -9.72 -4.79 4.22
CA TYR A 48 -10.16 -4.28 5.53
C TYR A 48 -11.17 -3.14 5.43
N LEU A 49 -11.07 -2.30 4.41
CA LEU A 49 -12.07 -1.23 4.19
C LEU A 49 -13.40 -1.79 3.69
N GLU A 50 -13.35 -2.78 2.81
CA GLU A 50 -14.53 -3.45 2.26
C GLU A 50 -15.30 -4.25 3.32
N HIS A 51 -14.59 -5.03 4.14
CA HIS A 51 -15.22 -5.99 5.05
C HIS A 51 -15.36 -5.49 6.49
N HIS A 52 -14.43 -4.63 6.95
CA HIS A 52 -14.33 -4.22 8.36
C HIS A 52 -14.51 -2.72 8.57
N HIS A 53 -14.65 -1.93 7.50
CA HIS A 53 -14.86 -0.48 7.54
C HIS A 53 -13.89 0.26 8.46
N VAL A 54 -12.61 -0.16 8.44
CA VAL A 54 -11.58 0.43 9.28
C VAL A 54 -11.44 1.94 9.04
N ALA A 55 -11.21 2.69 10.11
CA ALA A 55 -10.95 4.12 10.00
C ALA A 55 -9.57 4.37 9.38
N LEU A 56 -9.50 5.30 8.42
CA LEU A 56 -8.24 5.78 7.84
C LEU A 56 -7.79 7.07 8.53
N PRO A 57 -6.47 7.36 8.56
CA PRO A 57 -5.97 8.64 9.04
C PRO A 57 -6.62 9.81 8.30
N GLN A 58 -6.98 10.87 9.04
CA GLN A 58 -7.69 12.02 8.47
C GLN A 58 -6.85 12.74 7.40
N ASP A 59 -5.54 12.87 7.62
CA ASP A 59 -4.64 13.50 6.66
C ASP A 59 -4.57 12.76 5.33
N PHE A 60 -4.64 11.42 5.36
CA PHE A 60 -4.74 10.60 4.15
C PHE A 60 -6.06 10.85 3.43
N LEU A 61 -7.18 10.86 4.17
CA LEU A 61 -8.50 11.14 3.60
C LEU A 61 -8.55 12.51 2.90
N ASP A 62 -7.98 13.53 3.53
CA ASP A 62 -7.94 14.88 2.97
C ASP A 62 -6.99 14.99 1.78
N TYR A 63 -5.86 14.26 1.81
CA TYR A 63 -4.95 14.13 0.68
C TYR A 63 -5.64 13.51 -0.55
N VAL A 64 -6.37 12.42 -0.37
CA VAL A 64 -7.10 11.72 -1.44
C VAL A 64 -8.28 12.55 -1.96
N ARG A 65 -9.01 13.23 -1.07
CA ARG A 65 -10.12 14.13 -1.46
C ARG A 65 -9.66 15.28 -2.34
N LYS A 66 -8.51 15.90 -2.03
CA LYS A 66 -7.92 16.96 -2.85
C LYS A 66 -7.53 16.51 -4.27
N ARG A 67 -7.48 15.20 -4.51
CA ARG A 67 -7.16 14.58 -5.81
C ARG A 67 -8.38 13.93 -6.47
N ASP A 68 -9.59 14.28 -6.01
CA ASP A 68 -10.85 13.74 -6.52
C ASP A 68 -10.90 12.20 -6.52
N TYR A 69 -10.23 11.57 -5.54
CA TYR A 69 -10.11 10.12 -5.44
C TYR A 69 -9.52 9.45 -6.70
N ARG A 70 -8.64 10.15 -7.41
CA ARG A 70 -7.86 9.60 -8.54
C ARG A 70 -6.40 9.49 -8.15
N ALA A 71 -5.85 8.28 -8.17
CA ALA A 71 -4.42 8.11 -7.96
C ALA A 71 -3.67 8.69 -9.16
N PRO A 72 -2.59 9.45 -8.94
CA PRO A 72 -1.71 9.88 -10.01
C PRO A 72 -0.94 8.68 -10.58
N VAL A 73 -0.49 8.82 -11.83
CA VAL A 73 0.49 7.89 -12.40
C VAL A 73 1.83 8.13 -11.71
N VAL A 74 2.38 7.09 -11.10
CA VAL A 74 3.70 7.13 -10.47
C VAL A 74 4.75 6.72 -11.50
N SER A 75 5.85 7.45 -11.59
CA SER A 75 6.95 7.09 -12.50
C SER A 75 7.77 5.93 -11.93
N ASP A 76 8.35 5.12 -12.79
CA ASP A 76 9.27 4.04 -12.37
C ASP A 76 10.40 4.54 -11.46
N GLU A 77 10.94 5.73 -11.74
CA GLU A 77 11.99 6.35 -10.92
C GLU A 77 11.49 6.61 -9.51
N ARG A 78 10.31 7.24 -9.38
CA ARG A 78 9.71 7.52 -8.08
C ARG A 78 9.35 6.23 -7.31
N SER A 79 8.85 5.20 -8.01
CA SER A 79 8.57 3.90 -7.41
C SER A 79 9.83 3.25 -6.83
N ARG A 80 10.97 3.34 -7.54
CA ARG A 80 12.26 2.82 -7.05
C ARG A 80 12.80 3.61 -5.86
N GLU A 81 12.65 4.94 -5.86
CA GLU A 81 13.02 5.79 -4.72
C GLU A 81 12.25 5.38 -3.46
N ILE A 82 10.92 5.32 -3.55
CA ILE A 82 10.05 4.94 -2.44
C ILE A 82 10.40 3.52 -1.95
N MET A 83 10.63 2.58 -2.87
CA MET A 83 11.05 1.22 -2.51
C MET A 83 12.36 1.24 -1.71
N SER A 84 13.34 2.06 -2.10
CA SER A 84 14.61 2.20 -1.38
C SER A 84 14.47 2.89 -0.02
N GLU A 85 13.52 3.82 0.13
CA GLU A 85 13.20 4.48 1.40
C GLU A 85 12.56 3.50 2.39
N ILE A 86 11.64 2.65 1.92
CA ILE A 86 10.93 1.65 2.75
C ILE A 86 11.85 0.49 3.13
N PHE A 87 12.69 0.03 2.20
CA PHE A 87 13.64 -1.07 2.41
C PHE A 87 15.08 -0.60 2.22
N PRO A 88 15.62 0.20 3.16
CA PRO A 88 16.97 0.68 3.05
C PRO A 88 17.94 -0.51 3.08
N SER A 89 18.92 -0.48 2.19
CA SER A 89 20.01 -1.46 2.16
C SER A 89 20.67 -1.52 3.54
N ARG A 90 20.48 -2.65 4.24
CA ARG A 90 21.23 -2.92 5.46
C ARG A 90 22.63 -3.34 5.02
N PRO A 91 23.70 -2.70 5.52
CA PRO A 91 25.04 -3.19 5.25
C PRO A 91 25.14 -4.64 5.71
N SER A 92 25.80 -5.46 4.90
CA SER A 92 26.05 -6.85 5.28
C SER A 92 26.78 -6.87 6.62
N PRO A 93 26.33 -7.66 7.60
CA PRO A 93 27.08 -7.84 8.85
C PRO A 93 28.42 -8.56 8.64
N TRP A 94 28.72 -9.01 7.41
CA TRP A 94 29.92 -9.73 7.01
C TRP A 94 30.86 -8.91 6.09
N SER A 95 30.63 -7.59 5.96
CA SER A 95 31.50 -6.67 5.21
C SER A 95 32.50 -5.95 6.10
#